data_AF-A0A3D4R581-F1
#
_entry.id   AF-A0A3D4R581-F1
#
_cell.length_a   1.000
_cell.length_b   1.000
_cell.length_c   1.000
_cell.angle_alpha   90.00
_cell.angle_beta   90.00
_cell.angle_gamma   90.00
#
_symmetry.space_group_name_H-M   'P 1'
#
loop_
_entity.id
_entity.type
_entity.pdbx_description
1 polymer ?
#
loop_
_entity_poly.entity_id
_entity_poly.type
_entity_poly.pdbx_seq_one_letter_code
_entity_poly.pdbx_strand_id
1 'polypeptide(L)' 'MLNAGIITVSDKGSQGKREDLSGPVIAEMLAGAAIQIKQTLIIPDE' A
#
# COMPACT_ATOMS: atom_id res chain seq x y z
N MET A 1 -0.43 15.48 13.17
CA MET A 1 -0.21 14.06 12.80
C MET A 1 -0.49 13.94 11.31
N LEU A 2 0.48 13.48 10.52
CA LEU A 2 0.29 13.29 9.08
C LEU A 2 -0.43 11.96 8.85
N ASN A 3 -1.34 11.96 7.88
CA ASN A 3 -2.06 10.78 7.45
C ASN A 3 -1.62 10.41 6.03
N ALA A 4 -1.53 9.12 5.75
CA ALA A 4 -1.23 8.61 4.42
C ALA A 4 -2.16 7.47 4.01
N GLY A 5 -2.33 7.31 2.71
CA GLY A 5 -2.91 6.12 2.09
C GLY A 5 -1.87 5.46 1.19
N ILE A 6 -1.91 4.14 1.08
CA ILE A 6 -1.02 3.36 0.21
C ILE A 6 -1.86 2.77 -0.91
N ILE A 7 -1.46 3.03 -2.15
CA ILE A 7 -2.11 2.51 -3.36
C ILE A 7 -1.08 1.69 -4.13
N THR A 8 -1.30 0.39 -4.20
CA THR A 8 -0.52 -0.50 -5.06
C THR A 8 -1.25 -0.66 -6.38
N VAL A 9 -0.60 -0.28 -7.49
CA VAL A 9 -1.17 -0.39 -8.84
C VAL A 9 -0.55 -1.62 -9.51
N SER A 10 -1.35 -2.65 -9.79
CA SER A 10 -0.92 -3.90 -10.41
C SER A 10 -2.11 -4.82 -10.71
N ASP A 11 -2.38 -5.12 -11.98
CA ASP A 11 -3.41 -6.07 -12.45
C ASP A 11 -3.29 -7.44 -11.79
N LYS A 12 -2.08 -8.00 -11.71
CA LYS A 12 -1.86 -9.28 -11.03
C LYS A 12 -2.15 -9.20 -9.54
N GLY A 13 -1.93 -8.03 -8.94
CA GLY A 13 -2.14 -7.78 -7.52
C GLY A 13 -3.63 -7.64 -7.21
N SER A 14 -4.33 -6.82 -7.99
CA SER A 14 -5.78 -6.61 -7.86
C SER A 14 -6.59 -7.89 -8.13
N GLN A 15 -6.07 -8.79 -8.96
CA GLN A 15 -6.65 -10.11 -9.23
C GLN A 15 -6.22 -11.20 -8.23
N GLY A 16 -5.41 -10.89 -7.22
CA GLY A 16 -4.91 -11.87 -6.24
C GLY A 16 -3.93 -12.91 -6.81
N LYS A 17 -3.42 -12.71 -8.03
CA LYS A 17 -2.45 -13.59 -8.69
C LYS A 17 -1.00 -13.35 -8.22
N ARG A 18 -0.75 -12.24 -7.53
CA ARG A 18 0.54 -11.88 -6.94
C ARG A 18 0.31 -11.12 -5.63
N GLU A 19 1.01 -11.51 -4.58
CA GLU A 19 1.00 -10.80 -3.31
C GLU A 19 1.66 -9.41 -3.42
N ASP A 20 1.08 -8.43 -2.74
CA ASP A 20 1.71 -7.12 -2.57
C ASP A 20 2.70 -7.13 -1.41
N LEU A 21 3.99 -7.18 -1.74
CA LEU A 21 5.07 -7.04 -0.77
C LEU A 21 5.53 -5.59 -0.59
N SER A 22 5.14 -4.69 -1.50
CA SER A 22 5.59 -3.29 -1.47
C SER A 22 4.76 -2.47 -0.48
N GLY A 23 3.44 -2.64 -0.48
CA GLY A 23 2.53 -1.94 0.43
C GLY A 23 2.90 -2.10 1.91
N PRO A 24 3.13 -3.33 2.42
CA PRO A 24 3.56 -3.55 3.79
C PRO A 24 4.90 -2.88 4.13
N VAL A 25 5.92 -2.97 3.25
CA VAL A 25 7.22 -2.33 3.46
C VAL A 25 7.08 -0.81 3.57
N ILE A 26 6.27 -0.19 2.72
CA ILE A 26 6.00 1.25 2.79
C ILE A 26 5.29 1.62 4.09
N ALA A 27 4.33 0.80 4.54
CA ALA A 27 3.63 1.02 5.81
C ALA A 27 4.59 1.00 7.01
N GLU A 28 5.54 0.06 7.05
CA GLU A 28 6.58 -0.01 8.08
C GLU A 28 7.49 1.23 8.07
N MET A 29 7.92 1.66 6.89
CA MET A 29 8.75 2.87 6.74
C MET A 29 8.03 4.12 7.25
N LEU A 30 6.74 4.26 6.93
CA LEU A 30 5.92 5.41 7.34
C LEU A 30 5.55 5.37 8.84
N ALA A 31 5.35 4.17 9.41
CA ALA A 31 5.17 4.01 10.85
C ALA A 31 6.40 4.49 11.62
N GLY A 32 7.61 4.22 11.12
CA GLY A 32 8.86 4.75 11.68
C GLY A 32 8.97 6.29 11.68
N ALA A 33 8.21 6.97 10.80
CA ALA A 33 8.16 8.42 10.69
C ALA A 33 6.98 9.08 11.42
N ALA A 34 6.27 8.35 12.30
CA ALA A 34 5.07 8.81 13.00
C ALA A 34 3.91 9.26 12.07
N ILE A 35 3.80 8.65 10.88
CA ILE A 35 2.72 8.87 9.92
C ILE A 35 1.65 7.79 10.11
N GLN A 36 0.38 8.18 10.20
CA GLN A 36 -0.73 7.23 10.35
C GLN A 36 -1.23 6.77 8.99
N ILE A 37 -1.15 5.48 8.71
CA ILE A 37 -1.81 4.90 7.54
C ILE A 37 -3.31 4.79 7.83
N LYS A 38 -4.14 5.39 6.97
CA LYS A 38 -5.61 5.35 7.07
C LYS A 38 -6.23 4.27 6.19
N GLN A 39 -5.57 3.94 5.08
CA GLN A 39 -6.07 2.97 4.12
C GLN A 39 -4.91 2.39 3.30
N THR A 40 -5.05 1.12 2.94
CA THR A 40 -4.23 0.45 1.93
C THR A 40 -5.18 -0.15 0.88
N LEU A 41 -4.83 -0.07 -0.39
CA LEU A 41 -5.63 -0.62 -1.49
C LEU A 41 -4.76 -1.08 -2.66
N ILE A 42 -5.22 -2.12 -3.35
CA ILE A 42 -4.60 -2.60 -4.59
C ILE A 42 -5.59 -2.37 -5.73
N ILE A 43 -5.15 -1.73 -6.81
CA ILE A 43 -5.96 -1.44 -8.01
C ILE A 43 -5.28 -2.00 -9.27
N PRO A 44 -6.03 -2.28 -10.35
CA PRO A 44 -5.47 -2.55 -11.67
C PRO A 44 -4.70 -1.33 -12.24
N ASP A 45 -3.83 -1.54 -13.23
CA ASP A 45 -3.04 -0.49 -13.90
C ASP A 45 -3.70 0.16 -15.13
N GLU A 46 -5.04 0.10 -15.21
CA GLU A 46 -5.88 0.73 -16.25
C GLU A 46 -7.04 1.56 -15.66
#